data_AF-A0A7K2WMG3-F1
#
_entry.id   AF-A0A7K2WMG3-F1
#
_cell.length_a   1.000
_cell.length_b   1.000
_cell.length_c   1.000
_cell.angle_alpha   90.00
_cell.angle_beta   90.00
_cell.angle_gamma   90.00
#
_symmetry.space_group_name_H-M   'P 1'
#
loop_
_entity.id
_entity.type
_entity.pdbx_description
1 polymer ?
#
loop_
_entity_poly.entity_id
_entity_poly.type
_entity_poly.pdbx_seq_one_letter_code
_entity_poly.pdbx_strand_id
1 'polypeptide(L)'
;TLVDALAPACAALRSCDRKGDPRQALSRAAAASWEGVRDTAGLRARRGRASYVGEHASGVPDPGAVGIALLFSSSGENVTTLAPYLEEPTPAAR
;
A
#
# COMPACT_ATOMS: atom_id res chain seq x y z
N THR A 1 0.58 -3.96 8.79
CA THR A 1 0.41 -5.40 8.51
C THR A 1 -0.18 -5.58 7.13
N LEU A 2 -0.02 -6.75 6.51
CA LEU A 2 -0.60 -7.03 5.17
C LEU A 2 -2.11 -6.73 5.07
N VAL A 3 -2.85 -6.85 6.16
CA VAL A 3 -4.30 -6.57 6.21
C VAL A 3 -4.58 -5.09 5.99
N ASP A 4 -3.70 -4.20 6.44
CA ASP A 4 -3.87 -2.75 6.31
C ASP A 4 -3.85 -2.32 4.83
N ALA A 5 -3.16 -3.06 3.94
CA ALA A 5 -3.22 -2.85 2.50
C ALA A 5 -4.31 -3.69 1.81
N LEU A 6 -4.56 -4.93 2.25
CA LEU A 6 -5.51 -5.84 1.60
C LEU A 6 -6.97 -5.41 1.81
N ALA A 7 -7.32 -5.00 3.02
CA ALA A 7 -8.68 -4.60 3.35
C ALA A 7 -9.20 -3.43 2.48
N PRO A 8 -8.48 -2.30 2.33
CA PRO A 8 -8.90 -1.21 1.44
C PRO A 8 -8.90 -1.64 -0.04
N ALA A 9 -7.95 -2.46 -0.49
CA ALA A 9 -7.97 -3.00 -1.85
C ALA A 9 -9.24 -3.82 -2.14
N CYS A 10 -9.63 -4.71 -1.22
CA CYS A 10 -10.87 -5.47 -1.35
C CYS A 10 -12.12 -4.56 -1.31
N ALA A 11 -12.11 -3.48 -0.52
CA ALA A 11 -13.20 -2.50 -0.51
C ALA A 11 -13.31 -1.77 -1.85
N ALA A 12 -12.19 -1.35 -2.43
CA ALA A 12 -12.14 -0.73 -3.75
C ALA A 12 -12.69 -1.67 -4.83
N LEU A 13 -12.29 -2.95 -4.83
CA LEU A 13 -12.82 -3.95 -5.76
C LEU A 13 -14.33 -4.16 -5.61
N ARG A 14 -14.84 -4.25 -4.37
CA ARG A 14 -16.28 -4.40 -4.12
C ARG A 14 -17.11 -3.19 -4.58
N SER A 15 -16.50 -2.01 -4.64
CA SER A 15 -17.16 -0.79 -5.12
C SER A 15 -17.25 -0.69 -6.65
N CYS A 16 -16.51 -1.54 -7.37
CA CYS A 16 -16.48 -1.52 -8.84
C CYS A 16 -17.68 -2.27 -9.44
N ASP A 17 -18.11 -1.83 -10.62
CA ASP A 17 -19.12 -2.55 -11.40
C ASP A 17 -18.56 -3.92 -11.84
N ARG A 18 -19.34 -4.98 -11.59
CA ARG A 18 -19.01 -6.36 -11.99
C ARG A 18 -18.92 -6.54 -13.50
N LYS A 19 -19.56 -5.66 -14.28
CA LYS A 19 -19.48 -5.64 -15.74
C LYS A 19 -18.49 -4.62 -16.29
N GLY A 20 -17.82 -3.87 -15.40
CA GLY A 20 -16.84 -2.85 -15.77
C GLY A 20 -15.50 -3.45 -16.22
N ASP A 21 -14.60 -2.57 -16.66
CA ASP A 21 -13.24 -2.94 -17.07
C ASP A 21 -12.43 -3.48 -15.87
N PRO A 22 -11.95 -4.74 -15.91
CA PRO A 22 -11.12 -5.30 -14.85
C PRO A 22 -9.84 -4.53 -14.58
N ARG A 23 -9.26 -3.86 -15.60
CA ARG A 23 -8.03 -3.07 -15.43
C ARG A 23 -8.27 -1.86 -14.53
N GLN A 24 -9.41 -1.19 -14.69
CA GLN A 24 -9.78 -0.08 -13.82
C GLN A 24 -10.03 -0.53 -12.39
N ALA A 25 -10.66 -1.70 -12.21
CA ALA A 25 -10.88 -2.26 -10.87
C ALA A 25 -9.55 -2.58 -10.17
N LEU A 26 -8.60 -3.19 -10.88
CA LEU A 26 -7.27 -3.49 -10.35
C LEU A 26 -6.44 -2.24 -10.08
N SER A 27 -6.53 -1.22 -10.94
CA SER A 27 -5.88 0.09 -10.72
C SER A 27 -6.40 0.77 -9.44
N ARG A 28 -7.72 0.74 -9.20
CA ARG A 28 -8.32 1.26 -7.96
C ARG A 28 -7.89 0.46 -6.73
N ALA A 29 -7.80 -0.86 -6.85
CA ALA A 29 -7.32 -1.72 -5.79
C ALA A 29 -5.84 -1.43 -5.45
N ALA A 30 -5.00 -1.20 -6.46
CA ALA A 30 -3.62 -0.79 -6.29
C ALA A 30 -3.51 0.54 -5.54
N ALA A 31 -4.25 1.57 -5.97
CA ALA A 31 -4.26 2.86 -5.29
C ALA A 31 -4.67 2.74 -3.82
N ALA A 32 -5.79 2.06 -3.54
CA ALA A 32 -6.29 1.86 -2.18
C ALA A 32 -5.32 1.03 -1.30
N SER A 33 -4.63 0.05 -1.89
CA SER A 33 -3.61 -0.71 -1.16
C SER A 33 -2.41 0.14 -0.73
N TRP A 34 -1.98 1.10 -1.57
CA TRP A 34 -0.89 2.02 -1.26
C TRP A 34 -1.28 3.06 -0.20
N GLU A 35 -2.54 3.48 -0.16
CA GLU A 35 -3.07 4.26 0.98
C GLU A 35 -2.92 3.46 2.28
N GLY A 36 -3.36 2.19 2.28
CA GLY A 36 -3.20 1.30 3.42
C GLY A 36 -1.74 1.06 3.84
N VAL A 37 -0.80 1.01 2.87
CA VAL A 37 0.65 0.94 3.14
C VAL A 37 1.12 2.17 3.92
N ARG A 38 0.71 3.37 3.53
CA ARG A 38 1.12 4.62 4.19
C ARG A 38 0.64 4.67 5.64
N ASP A 39 -0.55 4.15 5.91
CA ASP A 39 -1.07 4.05 7.27
C ASP A 39 -0.20 3.13 8.15
N THR A 40 0.48 2.13 7.56
CA THR A 40 1.42 1.29 8.33
C THR A 40 2.71 2.01 8.73
N ALA A 41 3.13 3.05 8.00
CA ALA A 41 4.32 3.83 8.34
C ALA A 41 4.09 4.77 9.55
N GLY A 42 2.84 5.22 9.74
CA GLY A 42 2.41 6.02 10.90
C GLY A 42 2.09 5.21 12.16
N LEU A 43 1.97 3.88 12.03
CA LEU A 43 1.67 2.99 13.14
C LEU A 43 2.98 2.44 13.74
N ARG A 44 3.42 2.99 14.89
CA ARG A 44 4.42 2.35 15.77
C ARG A 44 4.10 0.84 15.85
N ALA A 45 4.98 -0.01 15.33
CA ALA A 45 4.74 -1.44 15.24
C ALA A 45 4.53 -2.05 16.64
N ARG A 46 3.30 -2.43 16.98
CA ARG A 46 2.96 -3.03 18.30
C ARG A 46 3.11 -4.56 18.35
N ARG A 47 3.38 -5.25 17.22
CA ARG A 47 3.55 -6.72 17.14
C ARG A 47 4.46 -7.15 15.98
N GLY A 48 5.16 -8.28 16.15
CA GLY A 48 5.96 -8.97 15.12
C GLY A 48 7.48 -8.76 15.24
N ARG A 49 8.28 -9.28 14.29
CA ARG A 49 9.76 -9.10 14.31
C ARG A 49 10.22 -7.64 14.23
N ALA A 50 9.34 -6.73 13.78
CA ALA A 50 9.55 -5.29 13.82
C ALA A 50 9.69 -4.74 15.27
N SER A 51 9.13 -5.43 16.27
CA SER A 51 9.28 -5.07 17.70
C SER A 51 10.73 -5.19 18.20
N TYR A 52 11.58 -5.97 17.53
CA TYR A 52 12.98 -6.19 17.91
C TYR A 52 13.93 -5.07 17.46
N VAL A 53 13.50 -4.22 16.53
CA VAL A 53 14.35 -3.20 15.88
C VAL A 53 14.24 -1.82 16.57
N GLY A 54 13.41 -1.71 17.61
CA GLY A 54 13.27 -0.48 18.41
C GLY A 54 12.77 0.73 17.63
N GLU A 55 13.04 1.93 18.16
CA GLU A 55 12.65 3.25 17.64
C GLU A 55 13.02 3.49 16.15
N HIS A 56 13.88 2.66 15.56
CA HIS A 56 14.31 2.74 14.15
C HIS A 56 13.29 2.23 13.13
N ALA A 57 12.21 1.55 13.56
CA ALA A 57 11.15 1.08 12.65
C ALA A 57 10.07 2.15 12.36
N SER A 58 10.13 3.31 13.04
CA SER A 58 9.18 4.40 12.81
C SER A 58 9.41 5.02 11.42
N GLY A 59 8.35 5.14 10.62
CA GLY A 59 8.44 5.67 9.25
C GLY A 59 8.76 4.64 8.17
N VAL A 60 8.99 3.36 8.53
CA VAL A 60 9.15 2.28 7.54
C VAL A 60 7.83 1.52 7.40
N PRO A 61 7.25 1.44 6.19
CA PRO A 61 6.03 0.68 5.96
C PRO A 61 6.21 -0.83 6.23
N ASP A 62 5.13 -1.50 6.62
CA ASP A 62 5.12 -2.94 6.82
C ASP A 62 5.42 -3.67 5.49
N PRO A 63 6.42 -4.58 5.42
CA PRO A 63 6.76 -5.26 4.18
C PRO A 63 5.65 -6.16 3.66
N GLY A 64 4.78 -6.69 4.55
CA GLY A 64 3.60 -7.44 4.15
C GLY A 64 2.58 -6.57 3.43
N ALA A 65 2.34 -5.35 3.93
CA ALA A 65 1.49 -4.36 3.28
C ALA A 65 2.06 -3.96 1.91
N VAL A 66 3.36 -3.67 1.84
CA VAL A 66 4.06 -3.34 0.58
C VAL A 66 3.91 -4.47 -0.45
N GLY A 67 4.07 -5.74 -0.03
CA GLY A 67 3.90 -6.90 -0.90
C GLY A 67 2.49 -6.99 -1.52
N ILE A 68 1.45 -6.69 -0.74
CA ILE A 68 0.07 -6.62 -1.26
C ILE A 68 -0.08 -5.49 -2.26
N ALA A 69 0.47 -4.31 -1.97
CA ALA A 69 0.36 -3.18 -2.88
C ALA A 69 1.09 -3.41 -4.21
N LEU A 70 2.25 -4.09 -4.17
CA LEU A 70 2.97 -4.53 -5.36
C LEU A 70 2.17 -5.53 -6.19
N LEU A 71 1.50 -6.51 -5.55
CA LEU A 71 0.68 -7.51 -6.25
C LEU A 71 -0.43 -6.86 -7.09
N PHE A 72 -1.08 -5.82 -6.56
CA PHE A 72 -2.09 -5.09 -7.33
C PHE A 72 -1.46 -4.19 -8.39
N SER A 73 -0.35 -3.52 -8.07
CA SER A 73 0.35 -2.63 -8.99
C SER A 73 0.89 -3.36 -10.22
N SER A 74 1.33 -4.61 -10.06
CA SER A 74 1.85 -5.43 -11.17
C SER A 74 0.80 -5.77 -12.24
N SER A 75 -0.47 -5.47 -12.00
CA SER A 75 -1.53 -5.62 -13.00
C SER A 75 -1.52 -4.54 -14.09
N GLY A 76 -0.95 -3.37 -13.79
CA GLY A 76 -0.82 -2.26 -14.73
C GLY A 76 0.49 -2.33 -15.50
N GLU A 77 1.60 -2.49 -14.80
CA GLU A 77 2.95 -2.46 -15.37
C GLU A 77 3.96 -3.22 -14.49
N ASN A 78 5.16 -3.46 -15.04
CA ASN A 78 6.23 -4.06 -14.26
C ASN A 78 6.78 -3.04 -13.25
N VAL A 79 6.74 -3.38 -11.96
CA VAL A 79 7.27 -2.55 -10.89
C VAL A 79 8.74 -2.91 -10.66
N THR A 80 9.65 -2.03 -11.10
CA THR A 80 11.10 -2.22 -10.95
C THR A 80 11.69 -1.43 -9.79
N THR A 81 10.92 -0.53 -9.18
CA THR A 81 11.35 0.31 -8.05
C THR A 81 10.17 0.67 -7.14
N LEU A 82 10.47 0.87 -5.84
CA LEU A 82 9.50 1.29 -4.83
C LEU A 82 9.45 2.80 -4.59
N ALA A 83 10.47 3.53 -5.04
CA ALA A 83 10.62 4.97 -4.77
C ALA A 83 9.34 5.79 -5.07
N PRO A 84 8.67 5.63 -6.24
CA PRO A 84 7.48 6.42 -6.56
C PRO A 84 6.29 6.21 -5.62
N TYR A 85 6.28 5.10 -4.89
CA TYR A 85 5.16 4.71 -4.03
C TYR A 85 5.37 5.07 -2.56
N LEU A 86 6.63 5.23 -2.15
CA LEU A 86 7.05 5.39 -0.76
C LEU A 86 7.60 6.78 -0.42
N GLU A 87 7.96 7.58 -1.42
CA GLU A 87 8.37 8.97 -1.19
C GLU A 87 7.18 9.82 -0.70
N GLU A 88 7.42 10.69 0.29
CA GLU A 88 6.43 11.69 0.69
C GLU A 88 6.20 12.66 -0.48
N PRO A 89 4.94 13.05 -0.77
CA PRO A 89 4.69 14.08 -1.77
C PRO A 89 5.47 15.34 -1.38
N THR A 90 6.32 15.83 -2.28
CA THR A 90 7.04 17.09 -2.08
C THR A 90 6.01 18.16 -1.74
N PRO A 91 6.12 18.88 -0.60
CA PRO A 91 5.16 19.92 -0.28
C PRO A 91 5.13 20.93 -1.42
N ALA A 92 3.94 21.18 -1.96
CA ALA A 92 3.74 22.18 -3.00
C ALA A 92 4.35 23.50 -2.51
N ALA A 93 5.26 24.07 -3.30
CA ALA A 93 5.85 25.36 -3.01
C ALA A 93 4.72 26.39 -2.77
N ARG A 94 4.75 27.05 -1.61
CA ARG A 94 3.79 28.09 -1.23
C ARG A 94 3.87 29.29 -2.17
#